data_AF-A0A5J4V6B0-F1
#
_entry.id   AF-A0A5J4V6B0-F1
#
_cell.length_a   1.000
_cell.length_b   1.000
_cell.length_c   1.000
_cell.angle_alpha   90.00
_cell.angle_beta   90.00
_cell.angle_gamma   90.00
#
_symmetry.space_group_name_H-M   'P 1'
#
loop_
_entity.id
_entity.type
_entity.pdbx_description
1 polymer ?
#
loop_
_entity_poly.entity_id
_entity_poly.type
_entity_poly.pdbx_seq_one_letter_code
_entity_poly.pdbx_strand_id
1 'polypeptide(L)'
;SVDHIIKQKAVLSGGTIRAISKQLFEGLHLIHSKGLVHRDIKGENIMLHCPFGSNRFVVKIADFGLVKVSGGVQQTMLMSSKGTPLNMAPELVNGDGKADAKVDVWSAGVVVFQLAGHEYPIKANSLQDLSKLMQLKTITRPASIQDDLLWDLLLHLLDFDRKTRFSAEQALQHPYFTSFQALNDISDEARSIAASALQAQQVGDRSVTAYDTDVTYTVSGTEIKKAINYNPDVDLQPIYNQIPEYQQRLLSNQHNHIHKLHHQSFQQLLLFESCVLKLEIRKNFSNFVFWQTQDVPTNSVQIWRVLVTCTGGAGL
;
A
#
# COMPACT_ATOMS: atom_id res chain seq x y z
N SER A 1 5.33 6.75 -2.45
CA SER A 1 5.07 5.63 -1.53
C SER A 1 4.85 6.16 -0.12
N VAL A 2 4.36 5.33 0.80
CA VAL A 2 4.18 5.68 2.22
C VAL A 2 5.51 6.01 2.90
N ASP A 3 6.62 5.44 2.43
CA ASP A 3 7.97 5.78 2.90
C ASP A 3 8.30 7.28 2.78
N HIS A 4 7.75 7.99 1.79
CA HIS A 4 7.94 9.44 1.68
C HIS A 4 7.34 10.19 2.87
N ILE A 5 6.14 9.80 3.30
CA ILE A 5 5.46 10.35 4.48
C ILE A 5 6.29 10.05 5.75
N ILE A 6 6.76 8.81 5.88
CA ILE A 6 7.58 8.37 7.02
C ILE A 6 8.88 9.17 7.10
N LYS A 7 9.60 9.34 5.98
CA LYS A 7 10.87 10.08 5.93
C LYS A 7 10.70 11.56 6.25
N GLN A 8 9.58 12.15 5.86
CA GLN A 8 9.25 13.54 6.18
C GLN A 8 8.77 13.71 7.64
N LYS A 9 8.50 12.62 8.35
CA LYS A 9 7.86 12.64 9.68
C LYS A 9 6.60 13.49 9.68
N ALA A 10 5.83 13.37 8.60
CA ALA A 10 4.56 14.07 8.48
C ALA A 10 3.58 13.56 9.52
N VAL A 11 2.99 14.48 10.28
CA VAL A 11 1.96 14.18 11.27
C VAL A 11 0.64 14.00 10.54
N LEU A 12 0.08 12.80 10.61
CA LEU A 12 -1.22 12.44 10.09
C LEU A 12 -2.23 12.27 11.22
N SER A 13 -3.49 12.57 10.95
CA SER A 13 -4.59 12.29 11.86
C SER A 13 -4.77 10.79 12.10
N GLY A 14 -5.32 10.45 13.28
CA GLY A 14 -5.65 9.06 13.61
C GLY A 14 -6.58 8.41 12.58
N GLY A 15 -7.55 9.17 12.04
CA GLY A 15 -8.44 8.74 10.97
C GLY A 15 -7.70 8.34 9.69
N THR A 16 -6.75 9.15 9.24
CA THR A 16 -5.96 8.85 8.04
C THR A 16 -5.02 7.66 8.24
N ILE A 17 -4.32 7.59 9.38
CA ILE A 17 -3.47 6.43 9.71
C ILE A 17 -4.32 5.15 9.74
N ARG A 18 -5.51 5.21 10.34
CA ARG A 18 -6.45 4.09 10.40
C ARG A 18 -6.93 3.66 9.02
N ALA A 19 -7.33 4.58 8.16
CA ALA A 19 -7.78 4.26 6.80
C ALA A 19 -6.64 3.64 5.95
N ILE A 20 -5.42 4.19 6.04
CA ILE A 20 -4.23 3.61 5.38
C ILE A 20 -3.97 2.18 5.89
N SER A 21 -3.98 2.00 7.21
CA SER A 21 -3.73 0.72 7.86
C SER A 21 -4.79 -0.31 7.48
N LYS A 22 -6.07 0.10 7.45
CA LYS A 22 -7.19 -0.78 7.07
C LYS A 22 -7.06 -1.27 5.64
N GLN A 23 -6.76 -0.38 4.68
CA GLN A 23 -6.51 -0.79 3.29
C GLN A 23 -5.27 -1.70 3.17
N LEU A 24 -4.20 -1.46 3.95
CA LEU A 24 -3.01 -2.31 3.97
C LEU A 24 -3.34 -3.74 4.44
N PHE A 25 -4.06 -3.88 5.57
CA PHE A 25 -4.42 -5.19 6.09
C PHE A 25 -5.45 -5.91 5.21
N GLU A 26 -6.37 -5.19 4.57
CA GLU A 26 -7.27 -5.75 3.55
C GLU A 26 -6.49 -6.35 2.38
N GLY A 27 -5.51 -5.60 1.85
CA GLY A 27 -4.63 -6.08 0.78
C GLY A 27 -3.86 -7.34 1.20
N LEU A 28 -3.30 -7.36 2.42
CA LEU A 28 -2.60 -8.52 2.95
C LEU A 28 -3.53 -9.72 3.16
N HIS A 29 -4.73 -9.52 3.72
CA HIS A 29 -5.72 -10.58 3.88
C HIS A 29 -6.04 -11.24 2.54
N LEU A 30 -6.22 -10.46 1.48
CA LEU A 30 -6.49 -10.95 0.13
C LEU A 30 -5.29 -11.67 -0.52
N ILE A 31 -4.07 -11.26 -0.21
CA ILE A 31 -2.85 -11.97 -0.65
C ILE A 31 -2.73 -13.32 0.09
N HIS A 32 -2.92 -13.30 1.41
CA HIS A 32 -2.77 -14.47 2.28
C HIS A 32 -3.87 -15.52 2.04
N SER A 33 -5.10 -15.09 1.75
CA SER A 33 -6.22 -16.01 1.42
C SER A 33 -5.97 -16.79 0.11
N LYS A 34 -5.09 -16.29 -0.76
CA LYS A 34 -4.62 -16.99 -1.96
C LYS A 34 -3.40 -17.88 -1.72
N GLY A 35 -2.97 -18.03 -0.47
CA GLY A 35 -1.77 -18.80 -0.08
C GLY A 35 -0.46 -18.15 -0.50
N LEU A 36 -0.45 -16.84 -0.78
CA LEU A 36 0.73 -16.07 -1.14
C LEU A 36 1.29 -15.35 0.09
N VAL A 37 2.59 -15.10 0.09
CA VAL A 37 3.29 -14.30 1.11
C VAL A 37 4.16 -13.29 0.38
N HIS A 38 4.09 -12.01 0.79
CA HIS A 38 4.76 -10.92 0.11
C HIS A 38 6.26 -10.87 0.41
N ARG A 39 6.65 -11.04 1.68
CA ARG A 39 8.01 -11.08 2.24
C ARG A 39 8.82 -9.79 2.21
N ASP A 40 8.42 -8.79 1.42
CA ASP A 40 9.09 -7.48 1.38
C ASP A 40 8.12 -6.32 1.69
N ILE A 41 7.35 -6.44 2.78
CA ILE A 41 6.47 -5.36 3.22
C ILE A 41 7.29 -4.26 3.91
N LYS A 42 7.27 -3.07 3.32
CA LYS A 42 7.96 -1.88 3.82
C LYS A 42 7.36 -0.64 3.20
N GLY A 43 7.58 0.53 3.81
CA GLY A 43 7.00 1.79 3.34
C GLY A 43 7.32 2.09 1.86
N GLU A 44 8.46 1.62 1.36
CA GLU A 44 8.89 1.76 -0.03
C GLU A 44 8.00 0.98 -1.00
N ASN A 45 7.36 -0.11 -0.55
CA ASN A 45 6.51 -0.99 -1.34
C ASN A 45 5.02 -0.75 -1.10
N ILE A 46 4.66 0.19 -0.22
CA ILE A 46 3.27 0.64 -0.03
C ILE A 46 3.07 1.93 -0.83
N MET A 47 2.40 1.82 -1.96
CA MET A 47 2.10 2.93 -2.88
C MET A 47 0.83 3.67 -2.46
N LEU A 48 0.80 4.96 -2.77
CA LEU A 48 -0.39 5.80 -2.65
C LEU A 48 -0.74 6.31 -4.04
N HIS A 49 -1.91 5.92 -4.53
CA HIS A 49 -2.45 6.35 -5.81
C HIS A 49 -3.60 7.32 -5.58
N CYS A 50 -3.54 8.52 -6.18
CA CYS A 50 -4.66 9.47 -6.19
C CYS A 50 -5.32 9.42 -7.56
N PRO A 51 -6.51 8.80 -7.71
CA PRO A 51 -7.27 8.92 -8.94
C PRO A 51 -7.56 10.40 -9.22
N PHE A 52 -7.34 10.83 -10.45
CA PHE A 52 -7.47 12.24 -10.84
C PHE A 52 -8.85 12.79 -10.48
N GLY A 53 -8.90 13.94 -9.81
CA GLY A 53 -10.16 14.61 -9.44
C GLY A 53 -10.97 13.92 -8.34
N SER A 54 -10.54 12.77 -7.84
CA SER A 54 -11.25 12.05 -6.76
C SER A 54 -10.97 12.63 -5.37
N ASN A 55 -9.87 13.38 -5.24
CA ASN A 55 -9.35 13.90 -3.98
C ASN A 55 -9.26 12.84 -2.86
N ARG A 56 -8.93 11.60 -3.22
CA ARG A 56 -8.72 10.48 -2.30
C ARG A 56 -7.46 9.73 -2.67
N PHE A 57 -6.87 9.02 -1.71
CA PHE A 57 -5.76 8.09 -1.97
C PHE A 57 -6.20 6.64 -1.79
N VAL A 58 -5.67 5.78 -2.66
CA VAL A 58 -5.82 4.33 -2.61
C VAL A 58 -4.44 3.73 -2.33
N VAL A 59 -4.37 2.93 -1.27
CA VAL A 59 -3.18 2.17 -0.87
C VAL A 59 -3.03 0.98 -1.80
N LYS A 60 -1.84 0.81 -2.39
CA LYS A 60 -1.52 -0.36 -3.22
C LYS A 60 -0.23 -1.02 -2.72
N ILE A 61 -0.26 -2.33 -2.52
CA ILE A 61 0.93 -3.12 -2.21
C ILE A 61 1.64 -3.42 -3.54
N ALA A 62 2.92 -3.08 -3.63
CA ALA A 62 3.75 -3.23 -4.82
C ALA A 62 5.01 -4.06 -4.53
N ASP A 63 5.75 -4.39 -5.59
CA ASP A 63 7.00 -5.16 -5.54
C ASP A 63 6.88 -6.53 -4.87
N PHE A 64 6.04 -7.35 -5.50
CA PHE A 64 5.83 -8.75 -5.18
C PHE A 64 7.10 -9.57 -5.42
N GLY A 65 7.97 -9.66 -4.41
CA GLY A 65 9.12 -10.57 -4.34
C GLY A 65 8.72 -12.06 -4.21
N LEU A 66 7.70 -12.48 -4.98
CA LEU A 66 6.95 -13.72 -4.81
C LEU A 66 7.85 -14.96 -4.92
N VAL A 67 8.16 -15.54 -3.77
CA VAL A 67 8.51 -16.95 -3.66
C VAL A 67 7.22 -17.71 -3.36
N LYS A 68 6.77 -18.50 -4.33
CA LYS A 68 5.61 -19.39 -4.19
C LYS A 68 5.91 -20.38 -3.06
N VAL A 69 5.05 -20.44 -2.05
CA VAL A 69 5.10 -21.47 -1.00
C VAL A 69 4.59 -22.78 -1.61
N SER A 70 5.38 -23.38 -2.48
CA SER A 70 5.08 -24.68 -3.08
C SER A 70 6.39 -25.45 -3.23
N GLY A 71 6.62 -26.37 -2.30
CA GLY A 71 7.65 -27.41 -2.42
C GLY A 71 9.05 -27.00 -1.98
N GLY A 72 9.34 -27.14 -0.70
CA GLY A 72 10.63 -27.68 -0.21
C GLY A 72 11.91 -26.87 -0.39
N VAL A 73 11.96 -25.80 -1.18
CA VAL A 73 13.17 -25.00 -1.33
C VAL A 73 13.04 -23.74 -0.50
N GLN A 74 13.65 -23.78 0.69
CA GLN A 74 14.04 -22.58 1.43
C GLN A 74 15.03 -21.81 0.56
N GLN A 75 14.53 -21.03 -0.38
CA GLN A 75 15.34 -20.01 -1.03
C GLN A 75 15.67 -19.00 0.05
N THR A 76 16.88 -19.16 0.60
CA THR A 76 17.67 -18.11 1.23
C THR A 76 17.74 -16.96 0.24
N MET A 77 16.70 -16.14 0.19
CA MET A 77 16.69 -14.94 -0.63
C MET A 77 17.80 -14.06 -0.07
N LEU A 78 18.84 -13.90 -0.88
CA LEU A 78 19.87 -12.89 -0.73
C LEU A 78 19.16 -11.55 -0.60
N MET A 79 18.99 -11.11 0.65
CA MET A 79 18.42 -9.82 1.01
C MET A 79 19.21 -8.74 0.30
N SER A 80 18.53 -7.93 -0.51
CA SER A 80 19.13 -6.80 -1.23
C SER A 80 19.93 -5.94 -0.26
N SER A 81 21.21 -5.81 -0.54
CA SER A 81 22.29 -5.22 0.27
C SER A 81 22.20 -3.70 0.45
N LYS A 82 20.99 -3.10 0.49
CA LYS A 82 20.78 -1.64 0.59
C LYS A 82 19.59 -1.18 1.44
N GLY A 83 19.02 -2.02 2.30
CA GLY A 83 18.00 -1.62 3.27
C GLY A 83 18.28 -2.17 4.66
N THR A 84 18.04 -1.38 5.70
CA THR A 84 18.16 -1.86 7.08
C THR A 84 17.08 -2.93 7.32
N PRO A 85 17.41 -4.11 7.86
CA PRO A 85 16.50 -5.25 8.07
C PRO A 85 15.42 -5.02 9.15
N LEU A 86 15.14 -3.77 9.51
CA LEU A 86 14.30 -3.38 10.65
C LEU A 86 12.82 -3.74 10.49
N ASN A 87 12.38 -4.03 9.26
CA ASN A 87 11.02 -4.50 8.98
C ASN A 87 10.88 -6.03 9.10
N MET A 88 11.98 -6.77 9.24
CA MET A 88 11.94 -8.23 9.27
C MET A 88 11.32 -8.75 10.56
N ALA A 89 10.52 -9.80 10.44
CA ALA A 89 9.99 -10.54 11.58
C ALA A 89 11.11 -11.30 12.34
N PRO A 90 10.99 -11.50 13.66
CA PRO A 90 12.00 -12.16 14.48
C PRO A 90 12.43 -13.54 13.95
N GLU A 91 11.48 -14.35 13.47
CA GLU A 91 11.74 -15.67 12.91
C GLU A 91 12.57 -15.64 11.61
N LEU A 92 12.52 -14.54 10.85
CA LEU A 92 13.37 -14.34 9.67
C LEU A 92 14.76 -13.86 10.06
N VAL A 93 14.86 -13.00 11.08
CA VAL A 93 16.15 -12.52 11.61
C VAL A 93 16.94 -13.64 12.27
N ASN A 94 16.26 -14.52 13.02
CA ASN A 94 16.89 -15.63 13.74
C ASN A 94 17.19 -16.85 12.86
N GLY A 95 16.75 -16.85 11.58
CA GLY A 95 17.07 -17.92 10.64
C GLY A 95 16.25 -19.20 10.84
N ASP A 96 15.07 -19.13 11.45
CA ASP A 96 14.21 -20.29 11.71
C ASP A 96 13.63 -20.91 10.42
N GLY A 97 13.91 -20.30 9.26
CA GLY A 97 13.58 -20.79 7.90
C GLY A 97 12.10 -20.84 7.57
N LYS A 98 11.22 -20.50 8.52
CA LYS A 98 9.76 -20.59 8.39
C LYS A 98 9.15 -19.22 8.14
N ALA A 99 9.05 -18.84 6.88
CA ALA A 99 8.32 -17.65 6.42
C ALA A 99 6.87 -18.02 6.06
N ASP A 100 5.93 -17.77 6.97
CA ASP A 100 4.49 -17.83 6.68
C ASP A 100 3.91 -16.41 6.50
N ALA A 101 2.60 -16.31 6.30
CA ALA A 101 1.90 -15.04 6.16
C ALA A 101 2.11 -14.06 7.35
N LYS A 102 2.48 -14.54 8.54
CA LYS A 102 2.67 -13.71 9.74
C LYS A 102 3.91 -12.83 9.66
N VAL A 103 4.85 -13.13 8.77
CA VAL A 103 6.01 -12.25 8.54
C VAL A 103 5.57 -10.92 7.92
N ASP A 104 4.61 -10.96 6.99
CA ASP A 104 4.06 -9.76 6.36
C ASP A 104 3.28 -8.92 7.37
N VAL A 105 2.58 -9.57 8.32
CA VAL A 105 1.82 -8.88 9.36
C VAL A 105 2.76 -8.12 10.31
N TRP A 106 3.87 -8.73 10.72
CA TRP A 106 4.90 -8.04 11.49
C TRP A 106 5.41 -6.80 10.73
N SER A 107 5.82 -7.00 9.47
CA SER A 107 6.35 -5.93 8.64
C SER A 107 5.34 -4.80 8.41
N ALA A 108 4.05 -5.12 8.25
CA ALA A 108 2.97 -4.13 8.19
C ALA A 108 2.81 -3.39 9.53
N GLY A 109 2.90 -4.10 10.66
CA GLY A 109 2.95 -3.49 11.99
C GLY A 109 4.09 -2.49 12.14
N VAL A 110 5.28 -2.79 11.60
CA VAL A 110 6.40 -1.84 11.57
C VAL A 110 6.06 -0.59 10.75
N VAL A 111 5.43 -0.73 9.58
CA VAL A 111 5.00 0.42 8.75
C VAL A 111 3.98 1.29 9.49
N VAL A 112 2.97 0.69 10.14
CA VAL A 112 1.97 1.42 10.92
C VAL A 112 2.60 2.12 12.12
N PHE A 113 3.51 1.44 12.82
CA PHE A 113 4.29 2.02 13.92
C PHE A 113 5.10 3.23 13.44
N GLN A 114 5.73 3.15 12.27
CA GLN A 114 6.50 4.27 11.72
C GLN A 114 5.61 5.45 11.33
N LEU A 115 4.42 5.20 10.78
CA LEU A 115 3.47 6.26 10.44
C LEU A 115 3.02 7.04 11.67
N ALA A 116 2.75 6.35 12.79
CA ALA A 116 2.27 7.00 14.01
C ALA A 116 3.39 7.49 14.94
N GLY A 117 4.46 6.71 15.05
CA GLY A 117 5.56 6.89 15.98
C GLY A 117 6.75 7.68 15.42
N HIS A 118 6.91 7.72 14.10
CA HIS A 118 8.03 8.34 13.38
C HIS A 118 9.41 7.75 13.71
N GLU A 119 9.40 6.51 14.21
CA GLU A 119 10.58 5.73 14.56
C GLU A 119 10.31 4.24 14.33
N TYR A 120 11.34 3.40 14.41
CA TYR A 120 11.19 1.95 14.38
C TYR A 120 10.83 1.42 15.77
N PRO A 121 10.03 0.33 15.86
CA PRO A 121 9.73 -0.31 17.14
C PRO A 121 10.99 -0.87 17.82
N ILE A 122 11.96 -1.32 17.02
CA ILE A 122 13.29 -1.75 17.49
C ILE A 122 14.33 -1.01 16.65
N LYS A 123 15.18 -0.24 17.33
CA LYS A 123 16.29 0.49 16.71
C LYS A 123 17.56 -0.34 16.86
N ALA A 124 18.07 -0.85 15.74
CA ALA A 124 19.28 -1.66 15.72
C ALA A 124 20.24 -1.15 14.65
N ASN A 125 21.54 -1.30 14.92
CA ASN A 125 22.60 -0.85 14.00
C ASN A 125 23.17 -1.99 13.14
N SER A 126 22.82 -3.24 13.44
CA SER A 126 23.23 -4.42 12.67
C SER A 126 22.19 -5.54 12.80
N LEU A 127 22.29 -6.58 11.97
CA LEU A 127 21.45 -7.78 12.09
C LEU A 127 21.65 -8.49 13.44
N GLN A 128 22.90 -8.57 13.92
CA GLN A 128 23.21 -9.20 15.21
C GLN A 128 22.60 -8.42 16.38
N ASP A 129 22.67 -7.09 16.32
CA ASP A 129 22.07 -6.20 17.31
C ASP A 129 20.53 -6.31 17.29
N LEU A 130 19.93 -6.35 16.08
CA LEU A 130 18.50 -6.54 15.92
C LEU A 130 18.03 -7.87 16.52
N SER A 131 18.72 -8.97 16.22
CA SER A 131 18.43 -10.29 16.80
C SER A 131 18.49 -10.25 18.33
N LYS A 132 19.56 -9.65 18.89
CA LYS A 132 19.72 -9.52 20.34
C LYS A 132 18.59 -8.71 20.98
N LEU A 133 18.20 -7.59 20.37
CA LEU A 133 17.10 -6.75 20.88
C LEU A 133 15.75 -7.44 20.76
N MET A 134 15.50 -8.20 19.69
CA MET A 134 14.28 -8.99 19.53
C MET A 134 14.17 -10.10 20.58
N GLN A 135 15.29 -10.66 21.06
CA GLN A 135 15.29 -11.64 22.15
C GLN A 135 14.81 -11.06 23.49
N LEU A 136 14.88 -9.75 23.69
CA LEU A 136 14.32 -9.09 24.87
C LEU A 136 12.78 -9.11 24.87
N LYS A 137 12.15 -9.31 23.70
CA LYS A 137 10.69 -9.36 23.51
C LYS A 137 9.97 -8.12 24.04
N THR A 138 10.60 -6.95 23.92
CA THR A 138 10.06 -5.69 24.42
C THR A 138 9.98 -4.65 23.32
N ILE A 139 8.84 -3.96 23.23
CA ILE A 139 8.65 -2.77 22.40
C ILE A 139 8.13 -1.67 23.32
N THR A 140 8.77 -0.50 23.28
CA THR A 140 8.37 0.65 24.08
C THR A 140 7.37 1.49 23.30
N ARG A 141 6.28 1.92 23.96
CA ARG A 141 5.30 2.85 23.38
C ARG A 141 5.93 4.24 23.20
N PRO A 142 6.01 4.78 21.98
CA PRO A 142 6.41 6.16 21.76
C PRO A 142 5.39 7.14 22.35
N ALA A 143 5.86 8.29 22.85
CA ALA A 143 4.97 9.35 23.34
C ALA A 143 4.05 9.96 22.26
N SER A 144 4.43 9.81 20.99
CA SER A 144 3.62 10.21 19.82
C SER A 144 2.40 9.31 19.60
N ILE A 145 2.42 8.05 20.04
CA ILE A 145 1.30 7.12 19.90
C ILE A 145 0.37 7.27 21.12
N GLN A 146 -0.57 8.21 21.04
CA GLN A 146 -1.52 8.49 22.12
C GLN A 146 -2.81 7.64 22.06
N ASP A 147 -3.15 7.12 20.89
CA ASP A 147 -4.33 6.26 20.71
C ASP A 147 -4.08 4.87 21.33
N ASP A 148 -4.83 4.55 22.38
CA ASP A 148 -4.72 3.27 23.10
C ASP A 148 -5.15 2.08 22.24
N LEU A 149 -6.14 2.24 21.35
CA LEU A 149 -6.58 1.18 20.45
C LEU A 149 -5.53 0.91 19.37
N LEU A 150 -4.83 1.95 18.90
CA LEU A 150 -3.71 1.79 17.98
C LEU A 150 -2.56 1.04 18.67
N TRP A 151 -2.24 1.43 19.90
CA TRP A 151 -1.19 0.77 20.65
C TRP A 151 -1.50 -0.71 20.92
N ASP A 152 -2.74 -1.01 21.33
CA ASP A 152 -3.20 -2.38 21.54
C ASP A 152 -3.13 -3.21 20.25
N LEU A 153 -3.55 -2.65 19.11
CA LEU A 153 -3.38 -3.30 17.81
C LEU A 153 -1.91 -3.59 17.52
N LEU A 154 -1.01 -2.62 17.73
CA LEU A 154 0.42 -2.77 17.48
C LEU A 154 1.05 -3.88 18.32
N LEU A 155 0.60 -4.08 19.57
CA LEU A 155 1.07 -5.20 20.40
C LEU A 155 0.73 -6.57 19.80
N HIS A 156 -0.46 -6.71 19.21
CA HIS A 156 -0.88 -7.95 18.55
C HIS A 156 -0.21 -8.17 17.18
N LEU A 157 0.10 -7.10 16.46
CA LEU A 157 0.80 -7.14 15.17
C LEU A 157 2.30 -7.42 15.33
N LEU A 158 2.92 -6.85 16.37
CA LEU A 158 4.34 -6.95 16.69
C LEU A 158 4.60 -7.95 17.82
N ASP A 159 3.77 -8.99 17.92
CA ASP A 159 4.01 -10.11 18.81
C ASP A 159 5.22 -10.92 18.31
N PHE A 160 6.18 -11.15 19.19
CA PHE A 160 7.40 -11.90 18.89
C PHE A 160 7.11 -13.39 18.66
N ASP A 161 6.03 -13.94 19.22
CA ASP A 161 5.57 -15.30 18.89
C ASP A 161 4.59 -15.25 17.71
N ARG A 162 5.04 -15.74 16.55
CA ARG A 162 4.22 -15.82 15.33
C ARG A 162 2.94 -16.65 15.47
N LYS A 163 2.88 -17.55 16.45
CA LYS A 163 1.68 -18.39 16.69
C LYS A 163 0.53 -17.55 17.25
N THR A 164 0.85 -16.63 18.16
CA THR A 164 -0.12 -15.74 18.83
C THR A 164 -0.29 -14.42 18.08
N ARG A 165 0.72 -13.98 17.30
CA ARG A 165 0.64 -12.83 16.41
C ARG A 165 -0.62 -12.88 15.54
N PHE A 166 -1.32 -11.76 15.39
CA PHE A 166 -2.51 -11.70 14.56
C PHE A 166 -2.22 -12.07 13.10
N SER A 167 -3.22 -12.64 12.42
CA SER A 167 -3.35 -12.61 10.97
C SER A 167 -3.89 -11.25 10.51
N ALA A 168 -3.78 -10.95 9.21
CA ALA A 168 -4.37 -9.74 8.64
C ALA A 168 -5.90 -9.69 8.84
N GLU A 169 -6.57 -10.85 8.75
CA GLU A 169 -8.01 -10.98 9.03
C GLU A 169 -8.34 -10.61 10.49
N GLN A 170 -7.59 -11.17 11.45
CA GLN A 170 -7.78 -10.85 12.87
C GLN A 170 -7.50 -9.37 13.17
N ALA A 171 -6.49 -8.78 12.52
CA ALA A 171 -6.20 -7.36 12.65
C ALA A 171 -7.38 -6.49 12.20
N LEU A 172 -8.05 -6.82 11.10
CA LEU A 172 -9.23 -6.08 10.59
C LEU A 172 -10.44 -6.13 11.53
N GLN A 173 -10.54 -7.15 12.38
CA GLN A 173 -11.61 -7.28 13.38
C GLN A 173 -11.33 -6.51 14.68
N HIS A 174 -10.11 -5.97 14.84
CA HIS A 174 -9.71 -5.27 16.06
C HIS A 174 -10.56 -4.01 16.33
N PRO A 175 -10.86 -3.65 17.60
CA PRO A 175 -11.61 -2.45 17.96
C PRO A 175 -11.03 -1.14 17.38
N TYR A 176 -9.73 -1.12 17.06
CA TYR A 176 -9.12 0.00 16.34
C TYR A 176 -9.82 0.30 15.00
N PHE A 177 -10.37 -0.70 14.31
CA PHE A 177 -11.09 -0.51 13.04
C PHE A 177 -12.62 -0.60 13.17
N THR A 178 -13.14 -1.19 14.25
CA THR A 178 -14.56 -1.56 14.38
C THR A 178 -15.32 -0.78 15.46
N SER A 179 -14.63 -0.04 16.33
CA SER A 179 -15.25 0.69 17.44
C SER A 179 -15.93 2.01 17.02
N PHE A 180 -16.69 2.60 17.94
CA PHE A 180 -17.24 3.95 17.78
C PHE A 180 -16.15 5.02 17.61
N GLN A 181 -14.98 4.84 18.26
CA GLN A 181 -13.85 5.75 18.06
C GLN A 181 -13.40 5.74 16.59
N ALA A 182 -13.36 4.56 15.96
CA ALA A 182 -13.03 4.45 14.55
C ALA A 182 -14.01 5.23 13.65
N LEU A 183 -15.30 5.24 13.99
CA LEU A 183 -16.32 6.01 13.25
C LEU A 183 -16.25 7.52 13.50
N ASN A 184 -15.84 7.93 14.71
CA ASN A 184 -15.71 9.35 15.09
C ASN A 184 -14.48 10.01 14.46
N ASP A 185 -13.41 9.25 14.26
CA ASP A 185 -12.16 9.75 13.66
C ASP A 185 -12.25 9.99 12.15
N ILE A 186 -13.37 9.62 11.52
CA ILE A 186 -13.60 9.82 10.09
C ILE A 186 -13.89 11.30 9.80
N SER A 187 -13.09 11.90 8.92
CA SER A 187 -13.23 13.28 8.50
C SER A 187 -14.48 13.51 7.63
N ASP A 188 -15.00 14.75 7.64
CA ASP A 188 -16.12 15.15 6.77
C ASP A 188 -15.77 15.01 5.28
N GLU A 189 -14.51 15.25 4.91
CA GLU A 189 -13.99 15.04 3.56
C GLU A 189 -14.12 13.57 3.15
N ALA A 190 -13.72 12.64 4.03
CA ALA A 190 -13.86 11.21 3.77
C ALA A 190 -15.34 10.79 3.63
N ARG A 191 -16.24 11.33 4.47
CA ARG A 191 -17.70 11.10 4.34
C ARG A 191 -18.24 11.60 3.01
N SER A 192 -17.82 12.79 2.57
CA SER A 192 -18.24 13.38 1.30
C SER A 192 -17.79 12.56 0.10
N ILE A 193 -16.54 12.09 0.11
CA ILE A 193 -15.99 11.21 -0.93
C ILE A 193 -16.79 9.91 -1.03
N ALA A 194 -17.03 9.22 0.09
CA ALA A 194 -17.78 7.97 0.12
C ALA A 194 -19.25 8.16 -0.31
N ALA A 195 -19.89 9.26 0.10
CA ALA A 195 -21.24 9.62 -0.33
C ALA A 195 -21.31 9.88 -1.85
N SER A 196 -20.28 10.52 -2.41
CA SER A 196 -20.18 10.79 -3.86
C SER A 196 -20.03 9.49 -4.64
N ALA A 197 -19.21 8.55 -4.14
CA ALA A 197 -19.09 7.21 -4.71
C ALA A 197 -20.41 6.44 -4.66
N LEU A 198 -21.15 6.51 -3.55
CA LEU A 198 -22.48 5.90 -3.43
C LEU A 198 -23.48 6.48 -4.43
N GLN A 199 -23.48 7.81 -4.61
CA GLN A 199 -24.32 8.46 -5.61
C GLN A 199 -23.97 8.00 -7.03
N ALA A 200 -22.67 7.92 -7.36
CA ALA A 200 -22.20 7.40 -8.64
C ALA A 200 -22.67 5.96 -8.88
N GLN A 201 -22.61 5.10 -7.86
CA GLN A 201 -23.12 3.73 -7.93
C GLN A 201 -24.64 3.69 -8.19
N GLN A 202 -25.42 4.54 -7.52
CA GLN A 202 -26.87 4.63 -7.68
C GLN A 202 -27.30 5.09 -9.08
N VAL A 203 -26.50 5.94 -9.74
CA VAL A 203 -26.73 6.35 -11.13
C VAL A 203 -26.18 5.35 -12.17
N GLY A 204 -25.66 4.21 -11.71
CA GLY A 204 -25.29 3.08 -12.57
C GLY A 204 -23.79 2.92 -12.86
N ASP A 205 -22.90 3.65 -12.18
CA ASP A 205 -21.46 3.44 -12.29
C ASP A 205 -21.04 2.08 -11.69
N ARG A 206 -20.70 1.14 -12.58
CA ARG A 206 -20.27 -0.22 -12.21
C ARG A 206 -18.79 -0.31 -11.81
N SER A 207 -18.04 0.79 -11.84
CA SER A 207 -16.64 0.84 -11.39
C SER A 207 -16.49 1.11 -9.90
N VAL A 208 -17.56 1.60 -9.26
CA VAL A 208 -17.61 1.82 -7.82
C VAL A 208 -17.71 0.47 -7.10
N THR A 209 -16.72 0.19 -6.26
CA THR A 209 -16.66 -1.02 -5.44
C THR A 209 -17.24 -0.77 -4.04
N ALA A 210 -17.46 -1.85 -3.28
CA ALA A 210 -17.90 -1.74 -1.88
C ALA A 210 -16.90 -0.93 -1.01
N TYR A 211 -15.61 -0.99 -1.34
CA TYR A 211 -14.56 -0.23 -0.64
C TYR A 211 -14.61 1.27 -0.92
N ASP A 212 -15.15 1.68 -2.07
CA ASP A 212 -15.29 3.09 -2.41
C ASP A 212 -16.48 3.74 -1.67
N THR A 213 -17.50 2.95 -1.35
CA THR A 213 -18.69 3.40 -0.59
C THR A 213 -18.53 3.26 0.92
N ASP A 214 -17.61 2.41 1.38
CA ASP A 214 -17.31 2.26 2.81
C ASP A 214 -16.36 3.38 3.26
N VAL A 215 -16.93 4.32 4.02
CA VAL A 215 -16.24 5.48 4.54
C VAL A 215 -15.01 5.12 5.41
N THR A 216 -15.01 3.95 6.05
CA THR A 216 -13.88 3.52 6.91
C THR A 216 -12.61 3.17 6.13
N TYR A 217 -12.72 2.95 4.82
CA TYR A 217 -11.59 2.74 3.92
C TYR A 217 -11.13 4.04 3.25
N THR A 218 -11.85 5.16 3.41
CA THR A 218 -11.54 6.37 2.64
C THR A 218 -10.35 7.13 3.23
N VAL A 219 -9.25 7.20 2.48
CA VAL A 219 -8.10 8.07 2.77
C VAL A 219 -8.29 9.38 2.02
N SER A 220 -8.61 10.46 2.75
CA SER A 220 -8.91 11.75 2.12
C SER A 220 -7.64 12.45 1.61
N GLY A 221 -7.79 13.22 0.53
CA GLY A 221 -6.67 13.76 -0.22
C GLY A 221 -5.98 14.95 0.42
N THR A 222 -6.73 15.83 1.10
CA THR A 222 -6.21 17.11 1.60
C THR A 222 -5.03 16.91 2.56
N GLU A 223 -5.18 16.01 3.54
CA GLU A 223 -4.13 15.77 4.53
C GLU A 223 -2.89 15.14 3.90
N ILE A 224 -3.05 14.13 3.04
CA ILE A 224 -1.92 13.48 2.37
C ILE A 224 -1.19 14.46 1.47
N LYS A 225 -1.89 15.21 0.61
CA LYS A 225 -1.28 16.22 -0.30
C LYS A 225 -0.46 17.25 0.47
N LYS A 226 -0.97 17.70 1.62
CA LYS A 226 -0.26 18.61 2.53
C LYS A 226 0.97 17.93 3.15
N ALA A 227 0.82 16.70 3.63
CA ALA A 227 1.90 15.92 4.24
C ALA A 227 3.09 15.74 3.28
N ILE A 228 2.82 15.44 2.01
CA ILE A 228 3.85 15.22 0.98
C ILE A 228 4.27 16.49 0.23
N ASN A 229 3.66 17.64 0.54
CA ASN A 229 3.81 18.90 -0.20
C ASN A 229 3.70 18.72 -1.73
N TYR A 230 2.73 17.91 -2.16
CA TYR A 230 2.58 17.52 -3.55
C TYR A 230 1.11 17.25 -3.88
N ASN A 231 0.62 17.84 -4.96
CA ASN A 231 -0.74 17.62 -5.47
C ASN A 231 -0.69 16.95 -6.85
N PRO A 232 -0.98 15.64 -6.93
CA PRO A 232 -0.93 14.90 -8.21
C PRO A 232 -1.92 15.43 -9.24
N ASP A 233 -3.03 16.04 -8.83
CA ASP A 233 -4.01 16.59 -9.77
C ASP A 233 -3.42 17.77 -10.58
N VAL A 234 -2.50 18.56 -9.99
CA VAL A 234 -1.85 19.69 -10.68
C VAL A 234 -0.95 19.18 -11.82
N ASP A 235 -0.20 18.11 -11.56
CA ASP A 235 0.71 17.51 -12.54
C ASP A 235 -0.04 16.75 -13.64
N LEU A 236 -1.19 16.16 -13.32
CA LEU A 236 -2.01 15.42 -14.27
C LEU A 236 -2.91 16.33 -15.11
N GLN A 237 -3.20 17.56 -14.66
CA GLN A 237 -4.08 18.49 -15.36
C GLN A 237 -3.66 18.78 -16.82
N PRO A 238 -2.39 19.05 -17.14
CA PRO A 238 -1.98 19.29 -18.53
C PRO A 238 -2.22 18.08 -19.43
N ILE A 239 -2.05 16.88 -18.90
CA ILE A 239 -2.29 15.62 -19.60
C ILE A 239 -3.79 15.43 -19.82
N TYR A 240 -4.60 15.67 -18.79
CA TYR A 240 -6.05 15.60 -18.87
C TYR A 240 -6.61 16.56 -19.93
N ASN A 241 -6.08 17.79 -20.00
CA ASN A 241 -6.50 18.80 -20.98
C ASN A 241 -6.19 18.40 -22.44
N GLN A 242 -5.27 17.47 -22.68
CA GLN A 242 -4.95 16.95 -24.02
C GLN A 242 -5.92 15.85 -24.48
N ILE A 243 -6.73 15.31 -23.55
CA ILE A 243 -7.71 14.26 -23.85
C ILE A 243 -8.92 14.89 -24.56
N PRO A 244 -9.43 14.33 -25.68
CA PRO A 244 -10.64 14.81 -26.32
C PRO A 244 -11.83 14.92 -25.35
N GLU A 245 -12.65 15.98 -25.45
CA GLU A 245 -13.74 16.25 -24.49
C GLU A 245 -14.70 15.08 -24.27
N TYR A 246 -15.00 14.29 -25.31
CA TYR A 246 -15.88 13.12 -25.16
C TYR A 246 -15.25 12.03 -24.28
N GLN A 247 -13.92 11.88 -24.33
CA GLN A 247 -13.15 10.98 -23.47
C GLN A 247 -13.00 11.59 -22.08
N GLN A 248 -12.82 12.91 -21.95
CA GLN A 248 -12.87 13.60 -20.66
C GLN A 248 -14.21 13.39 -19.97
N ARG A 249 -15.34 13.50 -20.68
CA ARG A 249 -16.68 13.23 -20.11
C ARG A 249 -16.85 11.78 -19.65
N LEU A 250 -16.21 10.83 -20.33
CA LEU A 250 -16.16 9.43 -19.89
C LEU A 250 -15.30 9.30 -18.63
N LEU A 251 -14.14 9.96 -18.55
CA LEU A 251 -13.25 9.96 -17.39
C LEU A 251 -13.81 10.71 -16.17
N SER A 252 -14.58 11.80 -16.37
CA SER A 252 -15.17 12.60 -15.30
C SER A 252 -16.43 11.97 -14.71
N ASN A 253 -17.22 11.26 -15.55
CA ASN A 253 -18.39 10.51 -15.10
C ASN A 253 -18.03 9.18 -14.43
N GLN A 254 -16.75 8.83 -14.48
CA GLN A 254 -16.22 7.57 -14.00
C GLN A 254 -15.17 7.88 -12.96
N HIS A 255 -15.59 7.99 -11.70
CA HIS A 255 -14.73 8.29 -10.56
C HIS A 255 -13.52 7.33 -10.39
N ASN A 256 -13.41 6.29 -11.22
CA ASN A 256 -12.35 5.28 -11.21
C ASN A 256 -11.88 4.74 -12.58
N HIS A 257 -12.23 5.34 -13.74
CA HIS A 257 -11.85 4.71 -15.01
C HIS A 257 -10.44 5.06 -15.51
N ILE A 258 -9.49 4.19 -15.19
CA ILE A 258 -8.38 3.84 -16.10
C ILE A 258 -8.60 2.45 -16.76
N HIS A 259 -9.59 1.66 -16.33
CA HIS A 259 -9.63 0.23 -16.68
C HIS A 259 -10.69 -0.26 -17.68
N LYS A 260 -11.49 0.61 -18.31
CA LYS A 260 -12.40 0.17 -19.39
C LYS A 260 -12.42 1.17 -20.55
N LEU A 261 -11.52 0.97 -21.51
CA LEU A 261 -11.72 1.38 -22.88
C LEU A 261 -11.70 0.13 -23.77
N HIS A 262 -12.67 0.05 -24.68
CA HIS A 262 -12.87 -1.06 -25.61
C HIS A 262 -11.59 -1.39 -26.38
N HIS A 263 -11.46 -2.67 -26.73
CA HIS A 263 -10.29 -3.38 -27.27
C HIS A 263 -9.50 -2.70 -28.42
N GLN A 264 -10.07 -1.72 -29.12
CA GLN A 264 -9.39 -0.95 -30.18
C GLN A 264 -8.76 0.36 -29.70
N SER A 265 -9.21 0.94 -28.59
CA SER A 265 -8.65 2.16 -27.98
C SER A 265 -7.56 1.85 -26.94
N PHE A 266 -7.51 0.61 -26.46
CA PHE A 266 -6.55 0.13 -25.45
C PHE A 266 -5.10 0.12 -25.96
N GLN A 267 -4.88 -0.09 -27.26
CA GLN A 267 -3.54 -0.02 -27.87
C GLN A 267 -3.01 1.42 -28.00
N GLN A 268 -3.88 2.42 -28.14
CA GLN A 268 -3.47 3.83 -28.15
C GLN A 268 -3.28 4.42 -26.75
N LEU A 269 -3.96 3.90 -25.72
CA LEU A 269 -3.78 4.35 -24.34
C LEU A 269 -2.55 3.73 -23.65
N LEU A 270 -2.18 2.49 -23.98
CA LEU A 270 -0.87 1.94 -23.57
C LEU A 270 0.30 2.75 -24.16
N LEU A 271 0.11 3.33 -25.34
CA LEU A 271 1.03 4.33 -25.90
C LEU A 271 0.99 5.66 -25.12
N PHE A 272 -0.14 6.02 -24.50
CA PHE A 272 -0.31 7.25 -23.72
C PHE A 272 0.32 7.14 -22.32
N GLU A 273 0.10 6.03 -21.60
CA GLU A 273 0.87 5.74 -20.38
C GLU A 273 2.36 5.55 -20.69
N SER A 274 2.71 4.97 -21.83
CA SER A 274 4.11 4.90 -22.29
C SER A 274 4.69 6.27 -22.69
N CYS A 275 3.89 7.20 -23.22
CA CYS A 275 4.35 8.52 -23.65
C CYS A 275 4.46 9.54 -22.51
N VAL A 276 3.53 9.51 -21.55
CA VAL A 276 3.61 10.33 -20.33
C VAL A 276 4.79 9.89 -19.47
N LEU A 277 5.06 8.58 -19.36
CA LEU A 277 6.29 8.07 -18.74
C LEU A 277 7.55 8.43 -19.57
N LYS A 278 7.46 8.60 -20.89
CA LYS A 278 8.60 8.94 -21.76
C LYS A 278 9.01 10.41 -21.72
N LEU A 279 8.13 11.33 -21.35
CA LEU A 279 8.44 12.77 -21.36
C LEU A 279 9.13 13.23 -20.07
N GLU A 280 8.75 12.70 -18.90
CA GLU A 280 9.36 13.10 -17.62
C GLU A 280 10.60 12.27 -17.23
N ILE A 281 10.71 11.01 -17.71
CA ILE A 281 11.83 10.09 -17.37
C ILE A 281 13.03 10.24 -18.34
N ARG A 282 12.96 11.15 -19.32
CA ARG A 282 14.08 11.39 -20.25
C ARG A 282 15.28 12.12 -19.64
N LYS A 283 15.24 12.50 -18.35
CA LYS A 283 16.35 13.23 -17.74
C LYS A 283 17.20 12.47 -16.73
N ASN A 284 16.83 11.31 -16.15
CA ASN A 284 17.69 10.76 -15.07
C ASN A 284 17.71 9.25 -14.76
N PHE A 285 17.00 8.33 -15.45
CA PHE A 285 17.08 6.90 -15.07
C PHE A 285 17.10 5.93 -16.27
N SER A 286 18.10 5.04 -16.28
CA SER A 286 18.45 4.15 -17.39
C SER A 286 17.73 2.79 -17.40
N ASN A 287 16.69 2.57 -16.58
CA ASN A 287 15.99 1.29 -16.51
C ASN A 287 14.47 1.50 -16.58
N PHE A 288 13.82 0.90 -17.58
CA PHE A 288 12.39 1.01 -17.83
C PHE A 288 11.61 -0.04 -17.02
N VAL A 289 10.47 0.35 -16.44
CA VAL A 289 9.51 -0.54 -15.75
C VAL A 289 8.16 -0.46 -16.45
N PHE A 290 7.64 -1.60 -16.88
CA PHE A 290 6.30 -1.71 -17.46
C PHE A 290 5.31 -2.29 -16.45
N TRP A 291 4.09 -1.75 -16.45
CA TRP A 291 2.98 -2.17 -15.60
C TRP A 291 1.92 -2.85 -16.47
N GLN A 292 1.56 -4.11 -16.17
CA GLN A 292 0.45 -4.80 -16.84
C GLN A 292 -0.51 -5.36 -15.79
N THR A 293 -1.80 -5.07 -15.93
CA THR A 293 -2.86 -5.77 -15.19
C THR A 293 -3.10 -7.12 -15.83
N GLN A 294 -3.09 -8.21 -15.05
CA GLN A 294 -3.81 -9.42 -15.47
C GLN A 294 -5.31 -9.19 -15.31
N ASP A 295 -6.09 -9.72 -16.24
CA ASP A 295 -7.56 -9.73 -16.15
C ASP A 295 -7.99 -10.49 -14.90
N VAL A 296 -8.35 -9.75 -13.85
CA VAL A 296 -9.00 -10.30 -12.65
C VAL A 296 -10.39 -9.69 -12.58
N PRO A 297 -11.45 -10.48 -12.29
CA PRO A 297 -12.81 -9.95 -12.14
C PRO A 297 -12.86 -8.73 -11.22
N THR A 298 -13.77 -7.80 -11.52
CA THR A 298 -13.90 -6.45 -10.96
C THR A 298 -14.05 -6.33 -9.43
N ASN A 299 -14.05 -7.45 -8.69
CA ASN A 299 -14.13 -7.52 -7.23
C ASN A 299 -12.84 -8.08 -6.59
N SER A 300 -11.68 -7.83 -7.18
CA SER A 300 -10.40 -8.36 -6.69
C SER A 300 -9.27 -7.34 -6.82
N VAL A 301 -8.32 -7.41 -5.88
CA VAL A 301 -7.08 -6.61 -5.88
C VAL A 301 -6.45 -6.62 -7.26
N GLN A 302 -6.19 -5.42 -7.80
CA GLN A 302 -5.33 -5.27 -8.95
C GLN A 302 -3.90 -5.65 -8.55
N ILE A 303 -3.48 -6.85 -8.96
CA ILE A 303 -2.12 -7.32 -8.75
C ILE A 303 -1.27 -6.73 -9.88
N TRP A 304 -0.41 -5.78 -9.53
CA TRP A 304 0.55 -5.21 -10.47
C TRP A 304 1.90 -5.90 -10.28
N ARG A 305 2.38 -6.59 -11.33
CA ARG A 305 3.69 -7.23 -11.33
C ARG A 305 4.70 -6.30 -12.01
N VAL A 306 5.86 -6.10 -11.40
CA VAL A 306 7.02 -5.47 -12.06
C VAL A 306 7.57 -6.49 -13.06
N LEU A 307 7.44 -6.21 -14.36
CA LEU A 307 8.16 -6.94 -15.40
C LEU A 307 9.51 -6.26 -15.60
N VAL A 308 10.56 -6.82 -15.00
CA VAL A 308 11.94 -6.49 -15.37
C VAL A 308 12.21 -7.16 -16.71
N THR A 309 12.24 -6.40 -17.80
CA THR A 309 12.83 -6.90 -19.04
C THR A 309 14.35 -6.82 -18.90
N CYS A 310 14.98 -7.96 -18.60
CA CYS A 310 16.41 -8.12 -18.86
C CYS A 310 16.63 -8.02 -20.37
N THR A 311 17.02 -6.85 -20.88
CA THR A 311 17.69 -6.80 -22.18
C THR A 311 19.09 -7.36 -21.97
N GLY A 312 19.22 -8.68 -22.07
CA GLY A 312 20.51 -9.32 -22.25
C GLY A 312 21.14 -8.75 -23.51
N GLY A 313 22.32 -8.14 -23.36
CA GLY A 313 23.17 -7.84 -24.49
C GLY A 313 23.56 -9.16 -25.15
N ALA A 314 23.00 -9.43 -26.31
CA ALA A 314 23.57 -10.38 -27.24
C ALA A 314 24.63 -9.62 -28.04
N GLY A 315 25.88 -9.80 -27.64
CA GLY A 315 27.00 -9.56 -28.53
C GLY A 315 26.98 -10.60 -29.65
N LEU A 316 27.11 -10.11 -30.87
CA LEU A 316 27.80 -10.76 -31.98
C LEU A 316 28.81 -9.73 -32.51
#